data_AF-E1ZWT4-F1
#
_entry.id   AF-E1ZWT4-F1
#
_cell.length_a   1.000
_cell.length_b   1.000
_cell.length_c   1.000
_cell.angle_alpha   90.00
_cell.angle_beta   90.00
_cell.angle_gamma   90.00
#
_symmetry.space_group_name_H-M   'P 1'
#
loop_
_entity.id
_entity.type
_entity.pdbx_description
1 polymer ?
#
loop_
_entity_poly.entity_id
_entity_poly.type
_entity_poly.pdbx_seq_one_letter_code
_entity_poly.pdbx_strand_id
1 'polypeptide(L)'
;VQTGDIRAMKNGLGMIWVKCPLNTAVLLSKMEKVRIGWSVIRIEMLQAREKQCFRCWKFGHLKYTCKFEVDRTGHCYRCGSSKHKIKDCSNEAQCVICKE
;
A
#
# COMPACT_ATOMS: atom_id res chain seq x y z
N VAL A 1 1.72 14.14 -11.49
CA VAL A 1 2.21 13.79 -10.13
C VAL A 1 0.97 13.48 -9.29
N GLN A 2 0.96 12.37 -8.53
CA GLN A 2 -0.13 12.04 -7.60
C GLN A 2 0.40 12.12 -6.17
N THR A 3 -0.38 12.66 -5.25
CA THR A 3 0.00 12.82 -3.84
C THR A 3 -1.06 12.18 -2.96
N GLY A 4 -0.65 11.58 -1.83
CA GLY A 4 -1.56 11.15 -0.78
C GLY A 4 -1.93 12.29 0.18
N ASP A 5 -2.62 11.95 1.27
CA ASP A 5 -2.85 12.90 2.37
C ASP A 5 -1.60 13.03 3.25
N ILE A 6 -1.44 14.20 3.89
CA ILE A 6 -0.36 14.45 4.85
C ILE A 6 -0.73 13.79 6.18
N ARG A 7 0.02 12.76 6.56
CA ARG A 7 -0.11 12.07 7.85
C ARG A 7 0.76 12.76 8.90
N ALA A 8 0.13 13.29 9.94
CA ALA A 8 0.84 13.86 11.08
C ALA A 8 1.66 12.78 11.83
N MET A 9 2.89 13.13 12.19
CA MET A 9 3.80 12.31 12.98
C MET A 9 3.90 12.87 14.40
N LYS A 10 4.35 12.03 15.35
CA LYS A 10 4.51 12.43 16.77
C LYS A 10 5.56 13.54 16.99
N ASN A 11 6.47 13.73 16.04
CA ASN A 11 7.52 14.76 16.08
C ASN A 11 7.06 16.13 15.57
N GLY A 12 5.76 16.32 15.31
CA GLY A 12 5.19 17.58 14.80
C GLY A 12 5.38 17.82 13.30
N LEU A 13 6.07 16.92 12.58
CA LEU A 13 6.16 16.94 11.12
C LEU A 13 5.05 16.11 10.47
N GLY A 14 4.83 16.32 9.17
CA GLY A 14 3.94 15.50 8.34
C GLY A 14 4.72 14.57 7.43
N MET A 15 4.13 13.43 7.08
CA MET A 15 4.62 12.50 6.06
C MET A 15 3.59 12.35 4.95
N ILE A 16 4.05 12.35 3.71
CA ILE A 16 3.21 12.17 2.52
C ILE A 16 3.95 11.30 1.51
N TRP A 17 3.23 10.45 0.79
CA TRP A 17 3.78 9.76 -0.37
C TRP A 17 3.43 10.53 -1.64
N VAL A 18 4.41 10.61 -2.55
CA VAL A 18 4.27 11.31 -3.83
C VAL A 18 4.70 10.39 -4.94
N LYS A 19 3.79 10.13 -5.89
CA LYS A 19 4.07 9.41 -7.11
C LYS A 19 4.42 10.41 -8.21
N CYS A 20 5.67 10.39 -8.63
CA CYS A 20 6.23 11.23 -9.69
C CYS A 20 6.93 10.37 -10.76
N PRO A 21 7.26 10.95 -11.93
CA PRO A 21 8.07 10.25 -12.94
C PRO A 21 9.40 9.77 -12.37
N LEU A 22 9.92 8.65 -12.90
CA LEU A 22 11.12 8.00 -12.36
C LEU A 22 12.33 8.94 -12.31
N ASN A 23 12.54 9.75 -13.36
CA ASN A 23 13.65 10.71 -13.39
C ASN A 23 13.56 11.71 -12.22
N THR A 24 12.38 12.24 -11.94
CA THR A 24 12.16 13.15 -10.80
C THR A 24 12.38 12.44 -9.48
N ALA A 25 11.89 11.21 -9.33
CA ALA A 25 12.09 10.42 -8.11
C ALA A 25 13.57 10.13 -7.83
N VAL A 26 14.36 9.83 -8.86
CA VAL A 26 15.81 9.60 -8.74
C VAL A 26 16.53 10.88 -8.34
N LEU A 27 16.19 12.03 -8.94
CA LEU A 27 16.77 13.32 -8.57
C LEU A 27 16.46 13.70 -7.12
N LEU A 28 15.20 13.54 -6.71
CA LEU A 28 14.76 13.82 -5.34
C LEU A 28 15.41 12.88 -4.31
N SER A 29 15.56 11.59 -4.66
CA SER A 29 16.22 10.62 -3.79
C SER A 29 17.71 10.91 -3.61
N LYS A 30 18.39 11.43 -4.64
CA LYS A 30 19.80 11.85 -4.52
C LYS A 30 19.99 13.09 -3.65
N MET A 31 19.00 13.98 -3.60
CA MET A 31 19.06 15.18 -2.75
C MET A 31 18.85 14.87 -1.27
N GLU A 32 18.20 13.74 -0.93
CA GLU A 32 17.80 13.26 0.42
C GLU A 32 16.90 14.19 1.24
N LYS A 33 17.00 15.50 1.03
CA LYS A 33 16.25 16.54 1.72
C LYS A 33 15.87 17.62 0.73
N VAL A 34 14.64 18.12 0.86
CA VAL A 34 14.16 19.27 0.09
C VAL A 34 13.62 20.30 1.07
N ARG A 35 14.00 21.56 0.83
CA ARG A 35 13.45 22.71 1.56
C ARG A 35 12.20 23.19 0.83
N ILE A 36 11.07 23.20 1.53
CA ILE A 36 9.81 23.79 1.06
C ILE A 36 9.41 24.87 2.07
N GLY A 37 9.53 26.14 1.69
CA GLY A 37 9.37 27.27 2.59
C GLY A 37 10.33 27.17 3.78
N TRP A 38 9.76 27.14 4.99
CA TRP A 38 10.49 27.05 6.26
C TRP A 38 10.80 25.62 6.71
N SER A 39 10.29 24.60 6.00
CA SER A 39 10.44 23.20 6.39
C SER A 39 11.51 22.49 5.56
N VAL A 40 12.34 21.68 6.23
CA VAL A 40 13.26 20.74 5.58
C VAL A 40 12.67 19.34 5.68
N ILE A 41 12.32 18.77 4.54
CA ILE A 41 11.62 17.49 4.44
C ILE A 41 12.64 16.44 4.01
N ARG A 42 12.67 15.29 4.70
CA ARG A 42 13.47 14.12 4.29
C ARG A 42 12.70 13.34 3.23
N ILE A 43 13.40 12.89 2.20
CA ILE A 43 12.85 12.13 1.09
C ILE A 43 13.43 10.72 1.13
N GLU A 44 12.54 9.73 1.06
CA GLU A 44 12.91 8.32 0.93
C GLU A 44 12.20 7.72 -0.28
N MET A 45 12.95 7.02 -1.12
CA MET A 45 12.36 6.32 -2.26
C MET A 45 11.63 5.09 -1.76
N LEU A 46 10.32 5.08 -1.93
CA LEU A 46 9.50 3.91 -1.62
C LEU A 46 9.59 2.91 -2.77
N GLN A 47 9.81 1.63 -2.44
CA GLN A 47 9.67 0.57 -3.41
C GLN A 47 8.24 0.54 -3.97
N ALA A 48 8.12 0.17 -5.25
CA ALA A 48 6.81 0.03 -5.88
C ALA A 48 6.00 -1.00 -5.10
N ARG A 49 4.85 -0.59 -4.55
CA ARG A 49 3.95 -1.51 -3.87
C ARG A 49 3.53 -2.60 -4.84
N GLU A 50 3.84 -3.84 -4.52
CA GLU A 50 3.48 -4.98 -5.37
C GLU A 50 1.97 -5.04 -5.56
N LYS A 51 1.55 -5.38 -6.78
CA LYS A 51 0.13 -5.51 -7.12
C LYS A 51 -0.43 -6.71 -6.37
N GLN A 52 -1.43 -6.48 -5.54
CA GLN A 52 -2.16 -7.54 -4.88
C GLN A 52 -3.38 -7.93 -5.74
N CYS A 53 -3.54 -9.21 -6.01
CA CYS A 53 -4.70 -9.72 -6.73
C CYS A 53 -5.88 -9.82 -5.77
N PHE A 54 -6.92 -9.02 -5.97
CA PHE A 54 -8.09 -9.05 -5.07
C PHE A 54 -9.00 -10.28 -5.26
N ARG A 55 -8.69 -11.18 -6.21
CA ARG A 55 -9.38 -12.46 -6.42
C ARG A 55 -8.76 -13.58 -5.59
N CYS A 56 -7.46 -13.84 -5.77
CA CYS A 56 -6.76 -14.92 -5.06
C CYS A 56 -5.91 -14.42 -3.88
N TRP A 57 -5.83 -13.11 -3.66
CA TRP A 57 -5.07 -12.41 -2.61
C TRP A 57 -3.54 -12.47 -2.73
N LYS A 58 -2.98 -13.27 -3.65
CA LYS A 58 -1.53 -13.34 -3.93
C LYS A 58 -1.00 -12.04 -4.58
N PHE A 59 0.31 -11.83 -4.46
CA PHE A 59 1.03 -10.69 -5.04
C PHE A 59 1.48 -10.95 -6.49
N GLY A 60 1.95 -9.90 -7.17
CA GLY A 60 2.56 -9.95 -8.50
C GLY A 60 1.60 -9.80 -9.69
N HIS A 61 0.28 -9.85 -9.48
CA HIS A 61 -0.70 -9.77 -10.56
C HIS A 61 -2.01 -9.11 -10.10
N LEU A 62 -2.90 -8.82 -11.06
CA LEU A 62 -4.21 -8.21 -10.80
C LEU A 62 -5.34 -9.19 -11.12
N LYS A 63 -6.55 -8.90 -10.65
CA LYS A 63 -7.74 -9.76 -10.79
C LYS A 63 -7.97 -10.20 -12.25
N TYR A 64 -7.79 -9.29 -13.20
CA TYR A 64 -8.02 -9.55 -14.62
C TYR A 64 -6.96 -10.45 -15.27
N THR A 65 -5.76 -10.56 -14.69
CA THR A 65 -4.70 -11.48 -15.15
C THR A 65 -4.53 -12.71 -14.24
N CYS A 66 -5.49 -12.96 -13.34
CA CYS A 66 -5.39 -14.05 -12.38
C CYS A 66 -5.63 -15.41 -13.05
N LYS A 67 -4.60 -16.26 -13.04
CA LYS A 67 -4.66 -17.65 -13.52
C LYS A 67 -4.98 -18.68 -12.44
N PHE A 68 -5.02 -18.27 -11.17
CA PHE A 68 -5.35 -19.16 -10.06
C PHE A 68 -6.86 -19.42 -10.02
N GLU A 69 -7.24 -20.67 -9.75
CA GLU A 69 -8.65 -21.09 -9.65
C GLU A 69 -9.34 -20.53 -8.40
N VAL A 70 -8.57 -20.29 -7.34
CA VAL A 70 -9.10 -19.85 -6.05
C VAL A 70 -9.69 -18.44 -6.14
N ASP A 71 -10.98 -18.34 -5.88
CA ASP A 71 -11.72 -17.08 -5.84
C ASP A 71 -12.18 -16.72 -4.42
N ARG A 72 -11.51 -15.73 -3.84
CA ARG A 72 -11.81 -15.13 -2.53
C ARG A 72 -12.46 -13.76 -2.68
N THR A 73 -13.03 -13.46 -3.84
CA THR A 73 -13.79 -12.22 -4.04
C THR A 73 -14.92 -12.17 -3.00
N GLY A 74 -15.06 -11.04 -2.30
CA GLY A 74 -16.08 -10.87 -1.27
C GLY A 74 -15.79 -11.53 0.09
N HIS A 75 -14.67 -12.26 0.23
CA HIS A 75 -14.27 -12.80 1.51
C HIS A 75 -13.68 -11.69 2.41
N CYS A 76 -13.76 -11.89 3.72
CA CYS A 76 -13.24 -10.97 4.71
C CYS A 76 -11.70 -10.92 4.65
N TYR A 77 -11.13 -9.78 4.26
CA TYR A 77 -9.68 -9.57 4.23
C TYR A 77 -8.97 -9.78 5.56
N ARG A 78 -9.69 -9.74 6.69
CA ARG A 78 -9.11 -9.94 8.03
C ARG A 78 -8.98 -11.42 8.41
N CYS A 79 -10.00 -12.25 8.14
CA CYS A 79 -10.03 -13.64 8.62
C CYS A 79 -10.20 -14.70 7.52
N GLY A 80 -10.54 -14.31 6.29
CA GLY A 80 -10.75 -15.21 5.16
C GLY A 80 -12.17 -15.76 5.01
N SER A 81 -13.12 -15.42 5.88
CA SER A 81 -14.50 -15.95 5.81
C SER A 81 -15.33 -15.27 4.71
N SER A 82 -16.18 -16.03 4.00
CA SER A 82 -17.14 -15.49 3.02
C SER A 82 -18.41 -14.89 3.64
N LYS A 83 -18.62 -15.04 4.96
CA LYS A 83 -19.88 -14.66 5.63
C LYS A 83 -20.03 -13.16 5.88
N HIS A 84 -18.93 -12.42 6.01
CA HIS A 84 -18.95 -11.01 6.40
C HIS A 84 -17.84 -10.22 5.72
N LYS A 85 -17.96 -8.88 5.73
CA LYS A 85 -16.93 -7.96 5.25
C LYS A 85 -16.02 -7.53 6.40
N ILE A 86 -14.87 -6.94 6.07
CA ILE A 86 -13.88 -6.52 7.07
C ILE A 86 -14.44 -5.57 8.15
N LYS A 87 -15.47 -4.77 7.80
CA LYS A 87 -16.14 -3.85 8.71
C LYS A 87 -16.86 -4.55 9.86
N ASP A 88 -17.38 -5.75 9.60
CA ASP A 88 -18.20 -6.53 10.54
C ASP A 88 -17.40 -7.71 11.14
N CYS A 89 -16.08 -7.73 10.96
CA CYS A 89 -15.23 -8.84 11.37
C CYS A 89 -14.75 -8.70 12.82
N SER A 90 -15.31 -9.53 13.70
CA SER A 90 -14.84 -9.70 15.09
C SER A 90 -13.83 -10.84 15.27
N ASN A 91 -13.58 -11.63 14.22
CA ASN A 91 -12.64 -12.76 14.28
C ASN A 91 -11.18 -12.28 14.33
N GLU A 92 -10.29 -13.16 14.80
CA GLU A 92 -8.85 -12.94 14.79
C GLU A 92 -8.31 -12.73 13.38
N ALA A 93 -7.27 -11.89 13.28
CA ALA A 93 -6.62 -11.60 12.02
C ALA A 93 -5.78 -12.79 11.57
N GLN A 94 -6.03 -13.28 10.36
CA GLN A 94 -5.41 -14.48 9.84
C GLN A 94 -5.10 -14.30 8.36
N CYS A 95 -3.82 -14.48 8.00
CA CYS A 95 -3.43 -14.48 6.60
C CYS A 95 -3.78 -15.84 5.97
N VAL A 96 -4.76 -15.85 5.07
CA VAL A 96 -5.19 -17.06 4.35
C VAL A 96 -4.05 -17.60 3.47
N ILE A 97 -3.21 -16.73 2.93
CA ILE A 97 -2.10 -17.13 2.05
C ILE A 97 -0.98 -17.82 2.84
N CYS A 98 -0.75 -17.43 4.09
CA CYS A 98 0.28 -18.05 4.94
C CYS A 98 -0.15 -19.39 5.54
N LYS A 99 -1.45 -19.71 5.49
CA LYS A 99 -2.00 -20.97 5.97
C LYS A 99 -2.15 -22.04 4.89
N GLU A 100 -2.04 -21.65 3.63
CA GLU A 100 -1.94 -22.56 2.47
C GLU A 100 -0.49 -22.90 2.19
#